data_AF-A0A8S8YJ26-F1
#
_entry.id   AF-A0A8S8YJ26-F1
#
_cell.length_a   1.000
_cell.length_b   1.000
_cell.length_c   1.000
_cell.angle_alpha   90.00
_cell.angle_beta   90.00
_cell.angle_gamma   90.00
#
_symmetry.space_group_name_H-M   'P 1'
#
loop_
_entity.id
_entity.type
_entity.pdbx_description
1 polymer ?
#
loop_
_entity_poly.entity_id
_entity_poly.type
_entity_poly.pdbx_seq_one_letter_code
_entity_poly.pdbx_strand_id
1 'polypeptide(L)'
;MATEDVLDIRGWVHAATDFVAENTVGMSRHWEYTDSVSMFLTEFLMAVLAFSGIMGTLPVLLWMERKLLGRFMDRRGARTSLRSLWIGENGVTAGEWWNQLPFGTGVPVGMLNRALNDVAGNDHELEVVSRVNNRSWHGVWWLLPGFFQNVADGMKFLTKGKHMVPEKADRYVFEVAPFLIIATTVMCFTFIPLGPHYYSNNAEMSILFLMAVFSVAPLGVFFAGWSSNNKYTLLGGIRSAAQLTAYEIPLLITVLGVVVISGSFNLIEVIEFQADSGVWNVFLMPLGAVLFIVVMVAEVERIPFDMPEAEAELVEGWWTEYGGMRWGLMFAAEYLRTYAACLLFAHFFLGGWEAPFEDTIPYISYVPHIVWVLLKSWFMFIFFVWFRAALHRVRTDQILEFGWRWLLPLSLVNLAIAAALRLWVYDGINEEWPILIPVLITSISLALFILLSIDEDPEALEAQTRPFSVQTVDVAGPGQHRE
;
A
#
# COMPACT_ATOMS: atom_id res chain seq x y z
N MET A 1 1.59 23.45 -16.95
CA MET A 1 1.05 22.39 -17.84
C MET A 1 -0.23 21.71 -17.35
N ALA A 2 -0.71 21.95 -16.11
CA ALA A 2 -1.90 21.29 -15.55
C ALA A 2 -3.28 21.76 -16.09
N THR A 3 -3.34 22.62 -17.11
CA THR A 3 -4.58 23.29 -17.57
C THR A 3 -5.39 22.51 -18.61
N GLU A 4 -4.88 21.39 -19.13
CA GLU A 4 -5.54 20.60 -20.18
C GLU A 4 -5.87 19.16 -19.71
N ASP A 5 -6.27 18.97 -18.45
CA ASP A 5 -6.85 17.68 -18.07
C ASP A 5 -8.22 17.52 -18.73
N VAL A 6 -8.43 16.39 -19.40
CA VAL A 6 -9.68 16.07 -20.11
C VAL A 6 -10.87 15.95 -19.14
N LEU A 7 -10.61 15.75 -17.83
CA LEU A 7 -11.60 15.54 -16.78
C LEU A 7 -11.51 16.57 -15.64
N ASP A 8 -12.14 17.74 -15.82
CA ASP A 8 -12.34 18.71 -14.72
C ASP A 8 -13.51 18.30 -13.80
N ILE A 9 -13.31 17.29 -12.97
CA ILE A 9 -14.38 16.77 -12.09
C ILE A 9 -14.81 17.83 -11.05
N ARG A 10 -13.85 18.59 -10.50
CA ARG A 10 -14.14 19.62 -9.48
C ARG A 10 -14.98 20.76 -10.06
N GLY A 11 -14.72 21.23 -11.28
CA GLY A 11 -15.54 22.24 -11.94
C GLY A 11 -16.98 21.78 -12.18
N TRP A 12 -17.18 20.52 -12.57
CA TRP A 12 -18.52 19.96 -12.77
C TRP A 12 -19.30 19.82 -11.46
N VAL A 13 -18.64 19.39 -10.40
CA VAL A 13 -19.24 19.32 -9.06
C VAL A 13 -19.60 20.72 -8.56
N HIS A 14 -18.70 21.69 -8.70
CA HIS A 14 -18.94 23.08 -8.30
C HIS A 14 -20.15 23.68 -9.04
N ALA A 15 -20.24 23.50 -10.36
CA ALA A 15 -21.38 23.99 -11.14
C ALA A 15 -22.70 23.32 -10.71
N ALA A 16 -22.67 22.03 -10.36
CA ALA A 16 -23.85 21.32 -9.88
C ALA A 16 -24.26 21.77 -8.47
N THR A 17 -23.32 22.01 -7.56
CA THR A 17 -23.62 22.47 -6.20
C THR A 17 -24.04 23.92 -6.17
N ASP A 18 -23.48 24.77 -7.01
CA ASP A 18 -23.91 26.16 -7.19
C ASP A 18 -25.37 26.19 -7.64
N PHE A 19 -25.69 25.42 -8.68
CA PHE A 19 -27.07 25.31 -9.16
C PHE A 19 -28.03 24.85 -8.05
N VAL A 20 -27.63 23.88 -7.23
CA VAL A 20 -28.45 23.40 -6.10
C VAL A 20 -28.58 24.47 -5.01
N ALA A 21 -27.48 25.14 -4.65
CA ALA A 21 -27.45 26.16 -3.60
C ALA A 21 -28.28 27.39 -3.99
N GLU A 22 -28.13 27.88 -5.22
CA GLU A 22 -28.90 29.00 -5.77
C GLU A 22 -30.40 28.69 -5.77
N ASN A 23 -30.78 27.48 -6.17
CA ASN A 23 -32.19 27.08 -6.25
C ASN A 23 -32.83 26.70 -4.90
N THR A 24 -32.05 26.60 -3.83
CA THR A 24 -32.54 26.23 -2.49
C THR A 24 -32.37 27.36 -1.49
N VAL A 25 -31.13 27.66 -1.11
CA VAL A 25 -30.78 28.69 -0.13
C VAL A 25 -30.86 30.09 -0.74
N GLY A 26 -30.51 30.23 -2.02
CA GLY A 26 -30.58 31.50 -2.75
C GLY A 26 -32.00 32.05 -2.88
N MET A 27 -33.02 31.19 -2.90
CA MET A 27 -34.43 31.59 -2.90
C MET A 27 -34.99 31.89 -1.49
N SER A 28 -34.18 31.71 -0.45
CA SER A 28 -34.60 31.85 0.95
C SER A 28 -34.16 33.19 1.55
N ARG A 29 -34.63 33.49 2.77
CA ARG A 29 -34.17 34.66 3.56
C ARG A 29 -32.68 34.59 3.92
N HIS A 30 -32.04 33.43 3.75
CA HIS A 30 -30.64 33.15 4.06
C HIS A 30 -29.74 33.16 2.82
N TRP A 31 -30.12 33.88 1.76
CA TRP A 31 -29.37 33.96 0.49
C TRP A 31 -27.90 34.34 0.65
N GLU A 32 -27.53 35.08 1.70
CA GLU A 32 -26.14 35.45 2.03
C GLU A 32 -25.23 34.22 2.29
N TYR A 33 -25.81 33.07 2.66
CA TYR A 33 -25.06 31.83 2.91
C TYR A 33 -24.97 30.91 1.69
N THR A 34 -25.50 31.31 0.52
CA THR A 34 -25.54 30.47 -0.68
C THR A 34 -24.16 29.98 -1.09
N ASP A 35 -23.18 30.88 -1.15
CA ASP A 35 -21.80 30.56 -1.52
C ASP A 35 -21.13 29.62 -0.52
N SER A 36 -21.35 29.86 0.79
CA SER A 36 -20.80 28.99 1.85
C SER A 36 -21.39 27.58 1.79
N VAL A 37 -22.68 27.46 1.47
CA VAL A 37 -23.35 26.17 1.31
C VAL A 37 -22.87 25.46 0.06
N SER A 38 -22.71 26.17 -1.07
CA SER A 38 -22.18 25.57 -2.29
C SER A 38 -20.75 25.06 -2.09
N MET A 39 -19.88 25.86 -1.46
CA MET A 39 -18.51 25.45 -1.16
C MET A 39 -18.46 24.23 -0.24
N PHE A 40 -19.27 24.21 0.83
CA PHE A 40 -19.37 23.06 1.72
C PHE A 40 -19.83 21.80 0.98
N LEU A 41 -20.86 21.91 0.15
CA LEU A 41 -21.36 20.78 -0.65
C LEU A 41 -20.32 20.30 -1.66
N THR A 42 -19.59 21.23 -2.30
CA THR A 42 -18.52 20.91 -3.25
C THR A 42 -17.44 20.10 -2.57
N GLU A 43 -16.90 20.58 -1.45
CA GLU A 43 -15.82 19.88 -0.75
C GLU A 43 -16.29 18.54 -0.16
N PHE A 44 -17.53 18.47 0.36
CA PHE A 44 -18.11 17.21 0.82
C PHE A 44 -18.26 16.18 -0.30
N LEU A 45 -18.81 16.58 -1.45
CA LEU A 45 -18.96 15.69 -2.60
C LEU A 45 -17.62 15.28 -3.18
N MET A 46 -16.66 16.20 -3.27
CA MET A 46 -15.29 15.90 -3.72
C MET A 46 -14.60 14.92 -2.77
N ALA A 47 -14.77 15.05 -1.46
CA ALA A 47 -14.26 14.09 -0.49
C ALA A 47 -14.87 12.70 -0.70
N VAL A 48 -16.18 12.61 -0.89
CA VAL A 48 -16.88 11.34 -1.15
C VAL A 48 -16.43 10.72 -2.47
N LEU A 49 -16.32 11.52 -3.54
CA LEU A 49 -15.89 11.05 -4.86
C LEU A 49 -14.44 10.57 -4.80
N ALA A 50 -13.51 11.40 -4.32
CA ALA A 50 -12.10 11.05 -4.20
C ALA A 50 -11.91 9.77 -3.39
N PHE A 51 -12.51 9.70 -2.19
CA PHE A 51 -12.45 8.51 -1.35
C PHE A 51 -13.06 7.28 -2.05
N SER A 52 -14.22 7.42 -2.69
CA SER A 52 -14.88 6.31 -3.41
C SER A 52 -14.08 5.84 -4.61
N GLY A 53 -13.41 6.75 -5.33
CA GLY A 53 -12.53 6.42 -6.44
C GLY A 53 -11.34 5.60 -5.97
N ILE A 54 -10.66 6.05 -4.91
CA ILE A 54 -9.54 5.31 -4.31
C ILE A 54 -10.01 3.94 -3.80
N MET A 55 -11.09 3.90 -3.01
CA MET A 55 -11.60 2.64 -2.44
C MET A 55 -12.13 1.69 -3.51
N GLY A 56 -12.71 2.20 -4.59
CA GLY A 56 -13.16 1.41 -5.73
C GLY A 56 -12.03 0.67 -6.46
N THR A 57 -10.79 1.17 -6.35
CA THR A 57 -9.60 0.53 -6.92
C THR A 57 -8.95 -0.51 -6.00
N LEU A 58 -9.28 -0.51 -4.70
CA LEU A 58 -8.72 -1.44 -3.71
C LEU A 58 -8.93 -2.94 -4.05
N PRO A 59 -10.09 -3.39 -4.56
CA PRO A 59 -10.27 -4.79 -4.95
C PRO A 59 -9.30 -5.25 -6.04
N VAL A 60 -8.82 -4.33 -6.89
CA VAL A 60 -7.81 -4.63 -7.91
C VAL A 60 -6.47 -4.98 -7.27
N LEU A 61 -6.06 -4.25 -6.22
CA LEU A 61 -4.82 -4.52 -5.49
C LEU A 61 -4.84 -5.90 -4.84
N LEU A 62 -5.90 -6.20 -4.08
CA LEU A 62 -6.07 -7.51 -3.43
C LEU A 62 -6.06 -8.64 -4.45
N TRP A 63 -6.65 -8.42 -5.62
CA TRP A 63 -6.62 -9.37 -6.72
C TRP A 63 -5.22 -9.53 -7.34
N MET A 64 -4.47 -8.43 -7.54
CA MET A 64 -3.11 -8.46 -8.08
C MET A 64 -2.15 -9.21 -7.18
N GLU A 65 -2.14 -8.91 -5.88
CA GLU A 65 -1.27 -9.60 -4.92
C GLU A 65 -1.52 -11.10 -4.93
N ARG A 66 -2.80 -11.48 -4.87
CA ARG A 66 -3.23 -12.87 -4.92
C ARG A 66 -2.60 -13.59 -6.12
N LYS A 67 -2.80 -13.05 -7.31
CA LYS A 67 -2.32 -13.68 -8.54
C LYS A 67 -0.79 -13.72 -8.63
N LEU A 68 -0.10 -12.67 -8.16
CA LEU A 68 1.35 -12.57 -8.21
C LEU A 68 2.04 -13.47 -7.19
N LEU A 69 1.61 -13.45 -5.93
CA LEU A 69 2.13 -14.37 -4.90
C LEU A 69 1.87 -15.82 -5.27
N GLY A 70 0.67 -16.13 -5.76
CA GLY A 70 0.32 -17.46 -6.22
C GLY A 70 1.31 -17.99 -7.28
N ARG A 71 1.77 -17.12 -8.19
CA ARG A 71 2.74 -17.48 -9.24
C ARG A 71 4.19 -17.49 -8.75
N PHE A 72 4.60 -16.52 -7.93
CA PHE A 72 5.97 -16.46 -7.43
C PHE A 72 6.30 -17.61 -6.47
N MET A 73 5.32 -18.01 -5.64
CA MET A 73 5.47 -19.09 -4.66
C MET A 73 5.25 -20.49 -5.26
N ASP A 74 4.92 -20.59 -6.55
CA ASP A 74 4.69 -21.86 -7.25
C ASP A 74 5.99 -22.59 -7.67
N ARG A 75 7.16 -22.05 -7.33
CA ARG A 75 8.40 -22.82 -7.41
C ARG A 75 8.42 -23.89 -6.32
N ARG A 76 7.85 -25.05 -6.64
CA ARG A 76 7.86 -26.31 -5.88
C ARG A 76 6.96 -26.36 -4.64
N GLY A 77 5.68 -26.06 -4.80
CA GLY A 77 4.66 -26.48 -3.82
C GLY A 77 4.92 -25.96 -2.40
N ALA A 78 5.42 -24.72 -2.28
CA ALA A 78 5.53 -24.02 -1.01
C ALA A 78 4.12 -23.75 -0.48
N ARG A 79 3.68 -24.67 0.39
CA ARG A 79 2.36 -24.78 1.00
C ARG A 79 2.12 -23.77 2.14
N THR A 80 2.67 -22.57 2.07
CA THR A 80 2.66 -21.58 3.16
C THR A 80 2.75 -20.19 2.54
N SER A 81 1.64 -19.49 2.28
CA SER A 81 1.30 -18.32 3.11
C SER A 81 -0.12 -17.75 2.91
N LEU A 82 -1.02 -18.48 2.23
CA LEU A 82 -2.46 -18.15 2.21
C LEU A 82 -3.32 -19.32 2.73
N ARG A 83 -2.66 -20.28 3.40
CA ARG A 83 -3.26 -21.54 3.84
C ARG A 83 -4.06 -21.42 5.14
N SER A 84 -3.89 -20.35 5.92
CA SER A 84 -4.58 -20.17 7.21
C SER A 84 -5.93 -19.44 7.10
N LEU A 85 -6.09 -18.50 6.16
CA LEU A 85 -7.33 -17.68 6.11
C LEU A 85 -8.48 -18.24 5.25
N TRP A 86 -8.14 -19.12 4.30
CA TRP A 86 -8.98 -19.31 3.11
C TRP A 86 -9.32 -20.76 2.77
N ILE A 87 -9.12 -21.72 3.67
CA ILE A 87 -9.93 -22.95 3.64
C ILE A 87 -11.27 -22.52 4.24
N GLY A 88 -12.37 -22.64 3.48
CA GLY A 88 -13.67 -22.62 4.14
C GLY A 88 -13.60 -23.73 5.18
N GLU A 89 -13.74 -23.41 6.46
CA GLU A 89 -13.61 -24.35 7.60
C GLU A 89 -14.45 -25.64 7.41
N ASN A 90 -15.36 -25.63 6.42
CA ASN A 90 -16.28 -26.70 6.06
C ASN A 90 -15.94 -27.47 4.76
N GLY A 91 -14.76 -27.27 4.14
CA GLY A 91 -14.38 -27.98 2.91
C GLY A 91 -15.13 -27.54 1.64
N VAL A 92 -15.79 -26.38 1.68
CA VAL A 92 -16.60 -25.84 0.59
C VAL A 92 -15.76 -24.87 -0.25
N THR A 93 -15.82 -24.99 -1.58
CA THR A 93 -15.14 -24.04 -2.47
C THR A 93 -15.80 -22.66 -2.40
N ALA A 94 -15.08 -21.58 -2.68
CA ALA A 94 -15.66 -20.24 -2.61
C ALA A 94 -16.78 -20.02 -3.64
N GLY A 95 -16.74 -20.73 -4.78
CA GLY A 95 -17.85 -20.78 -5.73
C GLY A 95 -19.11 -21.45 -5.16
N GLU A 96 -18.97 -22.48 -4.32
CA GLU A 96 -20.09 -23.14 -3.65
C GLU A 96 -20.59 -22.36 -2.44
N TRP A 97 -19.74 -21.56 -1.79
CA TRP A 97 -20.16 -20.66 -0.70
C TRP A 97 -21.27 -19.69 -1.15
N TRP A 98 -21.19 -19.17 -2.39
CA TRP A 98 -22.24 -18.31 -2.96
C TRP A 98 -23.62 -18.98 -2.98
N ASN A 99 -23.67 -20.30 -3.16
CA ASN A 99 -24.93 -21.06 -3.15
C ASN A 99 -25.48 -21.29 -1.73
N GLN A 100 -24.69 -21.00 -0.69
CA GLN A 100 -25.09 -21.12 0.72
C GLN A 100 -25.66 -19.82 1.29
N LEU A 101 -25.66 -18.73 0.52
CA LEU A 101 -26.23 -17.46 0.98
C LEU A 101 -27.75 -17.57 1.16
N PRO A 102 -28.30 -16.93 2.20
CA PRO A 102 -29.74 -16.94 2.47
C PRO A 102 -30.54 -16.49 1.24
N PHE A 103 -31.69 -17.16 1.03
CA PHE A 103 -32.64 -16.86 -0.04
C PHE A 103 -32.09 -17.05 -1.47
N GLY A 104 -30.97 -17.77 -1.65
CA GLY A 104 -30.39 -18.02 -2.97
C GLY A 104 -29.85 -16.78 -3.66
N THR A 105 -29.68 -15.68 -2.92
CA THR A 105 -29.20 -14.38 -3.44
C THR A 105 -27.81 -14.46 -4.07
N GLY A 106 -26.98 -15.42 -3.65
CA GLY A 106 -25.65 -15.62 -4.22
C GLY A 106 -25.60 -16.52 -5.46
N VAL A 107 -26.69 -17.18 -5.86
CA VAL A 107 -26.70 -18.09 -7.03
C VAL A 107 -26.26 -17.40 -8.32
N PRO A 108 -26.72 -16.17 -8.67
CA PRO A 108 -26.27 -15.47 -9.87
C PRO A 108 -24.75 -15.19 -9.86
N VAL A 109 -24.20 -14.84 -8.70
CA VAL A 109 -22.77 -14.56 -8.53
C VAL A 109 -21.94 -15.84 -8.61
N GLY A 110 -22.41 -16.93 -8.00
CA GLY A 110 -21.80 -18.25 -8.10
C GLY A 110 -21.78 -18.78 -9.53
N MET A 111 -22.86 -18.59 -10.30
CA MET A 111 -22.94 -18.92 -11.72
C MET A 111 -21.96 -18.10 -12.56
N LEU A 112 -21.88 -16.78 -12.32
CA LEU A 112 -20.94 -15.90 -13.03
C LEU A 112 -19.49 -16.29 -12.73
N ASN A 113 -19.14 -16.55 -11.47
CA ASN A 113 -17.79 -16.95 -11.08
C ASN A 113 -17.41 -18.31 -11.69
N ARG A 114 -18.34 -19.28 -11.71
CA ARG A 114 -18.13 -20.57 -12.38
C ARG A 114 -17.95 -20.38 -13.89
N ALA A 115 -18.81 -19.61 -14.55
CA ALA A 115 -18.69 -19.35 -15.99
C ALA A 115 -17.37 -18.65 -16.35
N LEU A 116 -16.92 -17.68 -15.55
CA LEU A 116 -15.63 -17.00 -15.73
C LEU A 116 -14.45 -17.96 -15.55
N ASN A 117 -14.51 -18.85 -14.56
CA ASN A 117 -13.45 -19.85 -14.34
C ASN A 117 -13.43 -20.94 -15.42
N ASP A 118 -14.59 -21.37 -15.91
CA ASP A 118 -14.72 -22.35 -16.99
C ASP A 118 -14.20 -21.78 -18.34
N VAL A 119 -14.40 -20.49 -18.60
CA VAL A 119 -13.97 -19.82 -19.85
C VAL A 119 -12.50 -19.38 -19.81
N ALA A 120 -12.03 -18.87 -18.67
CA ALA A 120 -10.68 -18.28 -18.56
C ALA A 120 -9.64 -19.18 -17.85
N GLY A 121 -10.06 -20.39 -17.45
CA GLY A 121 -9.18 -21.52 -17.12
C GLY A 121 -8.80 -21.62 -15.65
N ASN A 122 -9.02 -22.81 -15.07
CA ASN A 122 -8.49 -23.26 -13.78
C ASN A 122 -7.72 -24.59 -13.91
N ASP A 123 -7.50 -25.05 -15.15
CA ASP A 123 -6.83 -26.33 -15.42
C ASP A 123 -5.32 -26.17 -15.29
N HIS A 124 -4.74 -26.97 -14.40
CA HIS A 124 -3.32 -27.03 -14.14
C HIS A 124 -2.91 -28.50 -13.99
N GLU A 125 -1.76 -28.89 -14.55
CA GLU A 125 -1.30 -30.29 -14.57
C GLU A 125 -1.10 -30.89 -13.16
N LEU A 126 -0.83 -30.03 -12.17
CA LEU A 126 -0.67 -30.44 -10.78
C LEU A 126 -2.03 -30.65 -10.12
N GLU A 127 -2.32 -31.90 -9.74
CA GLU A 127 -3.56 -32.29 -9.07
C GLU A 127 -3.84 -31.43 -7.82
N VAL A 128 -2.81 -31.08 -7.06
CA VAL A 128 -2.90 -30.22 -5.86
C VAL A 128 -3.37 -28.79 -6.15
N VAL A 129 -3.12 -28.28 -7.35
CA VAL A 129 -3.60 -26.96 -7.81
C VAL A 129 -5.02 -27.10 -8.37
N SER A 130 -5.27 -28.16 -9.15
CA SER A 130 -6.60 -28.46 -9.72
C SER A 130 -7.67 -28.77 -8.66
N ARG A 131 -7.30 -29.39 -7.52
CA ARG A 131 -8.20 -29.73 -6.41
C ARG A 131 -8.90 -28.51 -5.79
N VAL A 132 -8.35 -27.31 -6.00
CA VAL A 132 -8.88 -26.06 -5.46
C VAL A 132 -9.90 -25.41 -6.42
N ASN A 133 -10.69 -26.24 -7.12
CA ASN A 133 -11.78 -25.87 -8.04
C ASN A 133 -12.42 -24.50 -7.69
N ASN A 134 -12.56 -23.63 -8.68
CA ASN A 134 -13.11 -22.27 -8.58
C ASN A 134 -12.22 -21.19 -7.90
N ARG A 135 -10.90 -21.40 -7.77
CA ARG A 135 -9.97 -20.37 -7.25
C ARG A 135 -8.98 -19.79 -8.27
N SER A 136 -9.06 -20.20 -9.54
CA SER A 136 -8.26 -19.76 -10.69
C SER A 136 -7.15 -18.75 -10.39
N TRP A 137 -5.99 -19.28 -9.97
CA TRP A 137 -4.73 -18.52 -9.90
C TRP A 137 -3.99 -18.58 -11.24
N HIS A 138 -4.34 -19.55 -12.10
CA HIS A 138 -3.70 -19.84 -13.38
C HIS A 138 -4.72 -19.79 -14.53
N GLY A 139 -5.00 -18.56 -14.99
CA GLY A 139 -5.74 -18.30 -16.23
C GLY A 139 -4.93 -17.43 -17.20
N VAL A 140 -5.25 -17.52 -18.49
CA VAL A 140 -4.62 -16.75 -19.59
C VAL A 140 -5.10 -15.30 -19.52
N TRP A 141 -4.15 -14.36 -19.42
CA TRP A 141 -4.35 -12.90 -19.41
C TRP A 141 -5.13 -12.34 -18.20
N TRP A 142 -5.02 -11.03 -18.01
CA TRP A 142 -4.98 -10.32 -16.72
C TRP A 142 -6.30 -9.68 -16.26
N LEU A 143 -7.46 -10.23 -16.63
CA LEU A 143 -8.67 -9.40 -16.51
C LEU A 143 -9.71 -9.81 -15.46
N LEU A 144 -10.05 -11.08 -15.23
CA LEU A 144 -11.29 -11.36 -14.47
C LEU A 144 -11.36 -12.56 -13.50
N PRO A 145 -10.69 -13.72 -13.72
CA PRO A 145 -10.88 -14.85 -12.80
C PRO A 145 -10.37 -14.50 -11.40
N GLY A 146 -11.20 -14.77 -10.38
CA GLY A 146 -10.88 -14.54 -8.97
C GLY A 146 -11.19 -13.15 -8.41
N PHE A 147 -11.64 -12.17 -9.22
CA PHE A 147 -11.99 -10.83 -8.73
C PHE A 147 -13.15 -10.84 -7.73
N PHE A 148 -14.21 -11.62 -8.02
CA PHE A 148 -15.38 -11.76 -7.15
C PHE A 148 -15.08 -12.49 -5.83
N GLN A 149 -13.90 -13.11 -5.69
CA GLN A 149 -13.48 -13.70 -4.42
C GLN A 149 -13.36 -12.64 -3.32
N ASN A 150 -12.87 -11.45 -3.65
CA ASN A 150 -12.71 -10.36 -2.67
C ASN A 150 -14.07 -9.95 -2.07
N VAL A 151 -15.13 -9.97 -2.89
CA VAL A 151 -16.50 -9.68 -2.46
C VAL A 151 -17.04 -10.80 -1.56
N ALA A 152 -16.80 -12.07 -1.91
CA ALA A 152 -17.17 -13.22 -1.08
C ALA A 152 -16.51 -13.13 0.30
N ASP A 153 -15.23 -12.79 0.34
CA ASP A 153 -14.43 -12.70 1.55
C ASP A 153 -14.91 -11.55 2.46
N GLY A 154 -15.18 -10.37 1.89
CA GLY A 154 -15.78 -9.27 2.63
C GLY A 154 -17.14 -9.64 3.23
N MET A 155 -17.99 -10.31 2.44
CA MET A 155 -19.29 -10.77 2.88
C MET A 155 -19.19 -11.89 3.92
N LYS A 156 -18.17 -12.76 3.85
CA LYS A 156 -17.83 -13.74 4.89
C LYS A 156 -17.49 -13.05 6.21
N PHE A 157 -16.66 -12.00 6.22
CA PHE A 157 -16.33 -11.29 7.47
C PHE A 157 -17.53 -10.55 8.06
N LEU A 158 -18.39 -9.98 7.22
CA LEU A 158 -19.65 -9.35 7.64
C LEU A 158 -20.64 -10.37 8.24
N THR A 159 -20.72 -11.56 7.66
CA THR A 159 -21.63 -12.64 8.11
C THR A 159 -21.06 -13.49 9.22
N LYS A 160 -19.72 -13.46 9.46
CA LYS A 160 -19.05 -14.07 10.61
C LYS A 160 -19.41 -13.27 11.86
N GLY A 161 -20.69 -13.36 12.21
CA GLY A 161 -21.37 -12.63 13.27
C GLY A 161 -21.19 -13.34 14.60
N LYS A 162 -20.07 -13.06 15.27
CA LYS A 162 -20.03 -13.08 16.72
C LYS A 162 -18.94 -12.13 17.20
N HIS A 163 -19.38 -11.01 17.76
CA HIS A 163 -18.54 -10.12 18.55
C HIS A 163 -18.11 -10.89 19.81
N MET A 164 -16.89 -11.40 19.82
CA MET A 164 -16.28 -12.03 20.98
C MET A 164 -15.33 -11.02 21.61
N VAL A 165 -15.64 -10.60 22.83
CA VAL A 165 -14.69 -9.87 23.68
C VAL A 165 -14.31 -10.83 24.79
N PRO A 166 -13.01 -11.13 24.99
CA PRO A 166 -12.59 -11.99 26.09
C PRO A 166 -13.05 -11.43 27.44
N GLU A 167 -13.51 -12.29 28.36
CA GLU A 167 -14.02 -11.84 29.67
C GLU A 167 -12.97 -11.12 30.53
N LYS A 168 -11.69 -11.45 30.32
CA LYS A 168 -10.56 -10.86 31.04
C LYS A 168 -9.92 -9.68 30.30
N ALA A 169 -10.37 -9.35 29.09
CA ALA A 169 -9.84 -8.23 28.32
C ALA A 169 -10.36 -6.89 28.87
N ASP A 170 -9.58 -5.83 28.69
CA ASP A 170 -10.09 -4.48 28.94
C ASP A 170 -11.05 -4.11 27.81
N ARG A 171 -12.35 -4.15 28.12
CA ARG A 171 -13.42 -3.93 27.14
C ARG A 171 -13.32 -2.58 26.43
N TYR A 172 -12.98 -1.51 27.14
CA TYR A 172 -12.99 -0.18 26.53
C TYR A 172 -11.84 -0.04 25.53
N VAL A 173 -10.63 -0.43 25.94
CA VAL A 173 -9.45 -0.32 25.08
C VAL A 173 -9.54 -1.31 23.91
N PHE A 174 -10.07 -2.52 24.15
CA PHE A 174 -10.25 -3.54 23.10
C PHE A 174 -11.26 -3.12 22.02
N GLU A 175 -12.29 -2.35 22.37
CA GLU A 175 -13.26 -1.85 21.39
C GLU A 175 -12.74 -0.60 20.66
N VAL A 176 -11.95 0.26 21.32
CA VAL A 176 -11.43 1.51 20.74
C VAL A 176 -10.20 1.31 19.86
N ALA A 177 -9.33 0.34 20.16
CA ALA A 177 -8.07 0.17 19.45
C ALA A 177 -8.23 -0.07 17.93
N PRO A 178 -9.12 -0.99 17.46
CA PRO A 178 -9.36 -1.16 16.03
C PRO A 178 -9.92 0.10 15.37
N PHE A 179 -10.79 0.83 16.07
CA PHE A 179 -11.36 2.09 15.55
C PHE A 179 -10.27 3.13 15.31
N LEU A 180 -9.30 3.25 16.22
CA LEU A 180 -8.17 4.18 16.08
C LEU A 180 -7.28 3.81 14.88
N ILE A 181 -6.97 2.53 14.68
CA ILE A 181 -6.18 2.05 13.54
C ILE A 181 -6.91 2.33 12.21
N ILE A 182 -8.21 2.03 12.14
CA ILE A 182 -9.00 2.24 10.92
C ILE A 182 -9.17 3.73 10.64
N ALA A 183 -9.50 4.54 11.65
CA ALA A 183 -9.72 5.97 11.49
C ALA A 183 -8.47 6.68 11.00
N THR A 184 -7.31 6.38 11.59
CA THR A 184 -6.02 6.93 11.12
C THR A 184 -5.71 6.51 9.69
N THR A 185 -5.93 5.24 9.36
CA THR A 185 -5.71 4.74 7.99
C THR A 185 -6.60 5.43 6.96
N VAL A 186 -7.88 5.64 7.27
CA VAL A 186 -8.82 6.35 6.38
C VAL A 186 -8.43 7.82 6.24
N MET A 187 -7.98 8.47 7.33
CA MET A 187 -7.54 9.87 7.30
C MET A 187 -6.35 10.11 6.37
N CYS A 188 -5.49 9.11 6.12
CA CYS A 188 -4.39 9.24 5.15
C CYS A 188 -4.88 9.57 3.72
N PHE A 189 -6.07 9.09 3.33
CA PHE A 189 -6.56 9.30 1.97
C PHE A 189 -7.17 10.68 1.72
N THR A 190 -7.42 11.47 2.77
CA THR A 190 -8.00 12.81 2.66
C THR A 190 -7.10 13.77 1.88
N PHE A 191 -5.78 13.60 1.99
CA PHE A 191 -4.79 14.52 1.41
C PHE A 191 -4.11 13.97 0.17
N ILE A 192 -4.41 12.73 -0.25
CA ILE A 192 -3.83 12.13 -1.45
C ILE A 192 -4.67 12.56 -2.67
N PRO A 193 -4.13 13.38 -3.59
CA PRO A 193 -4.82 13.73 -4.82
C PRO A 193 -4.71 12.57 -5.84
N LEU A 194 -5.63 12.47 -6.81
CA LEU A 194 -5.43 11.57 -7.98
C LEU A 194 -5.29 12.34 -9.29
N GLY A 195 -5.45 13.66 -9.27
CA GLY A 195 -5.22 14.53 -10.42
C GLY A 195 -5.36 16.00 -10.04
N PRO A 196 -5.05 16.93 -10.95
CA PRO A 196 -5.06 18.37 -10.70
C PRO A 196 -6.42 18.88 -10.18
N HIS A 197 -7.51 18.35 -10.72
CA HIS A 197 -8.89 18.70 -10.35
C HIS A 197 -9.62 17.57 -9.61
N TYR A 198 -8.90 16.56 -9.13
CA TYR A 198 -9.48 15.42 -8.43
C TYR A 198 -8.73 15.13 -7.12
N TYR A 199 -9.12 15.86 -6.08
CA TYR A 199 -8.59 15.74 -4.73
C TYR A 199 -9.68 16.11 -3.71
N SER A 200 -9.58 15.53 -2.51
CA SER A 200 -10.53 15.79 -1.42
C SER A 200 -10.24 17.12 -0.72
N ASN A 201 -9.00 17.35 -0.27
CA ASN A 201 -8.63 18.59 0.40
C ASN A 201 -7.19 18.99 0.01
N ASN A 202 -6.97 20.29 -0.21
CA ASN A 202 -5.66 20.87 -0.48
C ASN A 202 -5.26 21.76 0.70
N ALA A 203 -4.49 21.21 1.64
CA ALA A 203 -3.98 21.95 2.79
C ALA A 203 -2.48 22.22 2.62
N GLU A 204 -2.04 23.44 2.98
CA GLU A 204 -0.63 23.87 2.90
C GLU A 204 0.33 22.92 3.63
N MET A 205 -0.12 22.33 4.75
CA MET A 205 0.66 21.41 5.59
C MET A 205 0.25 19.94 5.42
N SER A 206 -0.23 19.56 4.23
CA SER A 206 -0.72 18.20 3.94
C SER A 206 0.27 17.09 4.29
N ILE A 207 1.55 17.23 3.92
CA ILE A 207 2.59 16.22 4.19
C ILE A 207 2.82 16.06 5.70
N LEU A 208 2.88 17.15 6.45
CA LEU A 208 3.05 17.08 7.91
C LEU A 208 1.87 16.39 8.58
N PHE A 209 0.65 16.67 8.13
CA PHE A 209 -0.54 16.00 8.65
C PHE A 209 -0.52 14.50 8.33
N LEU A 210 -0.17 14.13 7.09
CA LEU A 210 -0.03 12.72 6.69
C LEU A 210 0.95 12.00 7.61
N MET A 211 2.14 12.58 7.81
CA MET A 211 3.16 12.03 8.70
C MET A 211 2.65 11.87 10.14
N ALA A 212 1.97 12.89 10.68
CA ALA A 212 1.40 12.81 12.02
C ALA A 212 0.33 11.71 12.16
N VAL A 213 -0.46 11.44 11.12
CA VAL A 213 -1.43 10.35 11.12
C VAL A 213 -0.75 8.97 11.05
N PHE A 214 0.39 8.86 10.35
CA PHE A 214 1.20 7.64 10.38
C PHE A 214 1.67 7.33 11.80
N SER A 215 2.16 8.35 12.53
CA SER A 215 2.64 8.26 13.93
C SER A 215 1.62 7.75 14.95
N VAL A 216 0.31 7.86 14.69
CA VAL A 216 -0.72 7.47 15.66
C VAL A 216 -1.00 5.96 15.62
N ALA A 217 -0.77 5.28 14.50
CA ALA A 217 -1.10 3.88 14.37
C ALA A 217 -0.32 2.91 15.27
N PRO A 218 0.99 3.10 15.54
CA PRO A 218 1.73 2.25 16.47
C PRO A 218 1.10 2.20 17.86
N LEU A 219 0.52 3.31 18.31
CA LEU A 219 -0.23 3.36 19.58
C LEU A 219 -1.49 2.49 19.52
N GLY A 220 -2.19 2.50 18.39
CA GLY A 220 -3.35 1.63 18.15
C GLY A 220 -2.99 0.14 18.25
N VAL A 221 -1.88 -0.24 17.62
CA VAL A 221 -1.39 -1.62 17.64
C VAL A 221 -0.99 -2.05 19.05
N PHE A 222 -0.27 -1.20 19.78
CA PHE A 222 0.10 -1.46 21.17
C PHE A 222 -1.14 -1.62 22.06
N PHE A 223 -2.12 -0.72 21.94
CA PHE A 223 -3.36 -0.81 22.71
C PHE A 223 -4.15 -2.07 22.38
N ALA A 224 -4.21 -2.49 21.12
CA ALA A 224 -4.87 -3.73 20.72
C ALA A 224 -4.19 -4.98 21.33
N GLY A 225 -2.85 -4.99 21.37
CA GLY A 225 -2.08 -6.07 22.00
C GLY A 225 -2.25 -6.12 23.52
N TRP A 226 -2.24 -4.96 24.19
CA TRP A 226 -2.39 -4.82 25.64
C TRP A 226 -3.81 -5.16 26.12
N SER A 227 -4.84 -4.63 25.45
CA SER A 227 -6.24 -4.79 25.87
C SER A 227 -6.72 -6.25 25.82
N SER A 228 -6.10 -7.05 24.96
CA SER A 228 -6.42 -8.46 24.71
C SER A 228 -6.11 -9.37 25.91
N ASN A 229 -5.34 -8.91 26.91
CA ASN A 229 -4.95 -9.66 28.11
C ASN A 229 -4.43 -11.08 27.84
N ASN A 230 -3.70 -11.25 26.74
CA ASN A 230 -2.98 -12.47 26.37
C ASN A 230 -1.48 -12.14 26.25
N LYS A 231 -0.63 -12.96 26.88
CA LYS A 231 0.82 -12.71 26.90
C LYS A 231 1.44 -12.76 25.50
N TYR A 232 0.91 -13.63 24.63
CA TYR A 232 1.40 -13.74 23.25
C TYR A 232 1.04 -12.50 22.43
N THR A 233 -0.20 -12.01 22.55
CA THR A 233 -0.65 -10.80 21.84
C THR A 233 0.05 -9.55 22.35
N LEU A 234 0.33 -9.48 23.65
CA LEU A 234 1.08 -8.38 24.24
C LEU A 234 2.53 -8.34 23.73
N LEU A 235 3.20 -9.49 23.67
CA LEU A 235 4.55 -9.58 23.11
C LEU A 235 4.59 -9.19 21.63
N GLY A 236 3.59 -9.60 20.85
CA GLY A 236 3.43 -9.17 19.46
C GLY A 236 3.23 -7.66 19.33
N GLY A 237 2.34 -7.07 20.13
CA GLY A 237 2.08 -5.63 20.14
C GLY A 237 3.29 -4.79 20.57
N ILE A 238 4.09 -5.24 21.55
CA ILE A 238 5.32 -4.56 21.95
C ILE A 238 6.38 -4.62 20.85
N ARG A 239 6.56 -5.77 20.20
CA ARG A 239 7.50 -5.94 19.06
C ARG A 239 7.12 -5.02 17.90
N SER A 240 5.84 -4.99 17.55
CA SER A 240 5.28 -4.09 16.53
C SER A 240 5.57 -2.62 16.86
N ALA A 241 5.16 -2.18 18.05
CA ALA A 241 5.33 -0.78 18.44
C ALA A 241 6.81 -0.35 18.42
N ALA A 242 7.72 -1.21 18.91
CA ALA A 242 9.15 -0.97 18.87
C ALA A 242 9.69 -0.85 17.43
N GLN A 243 9.25 -1.73 16.53
CA GLN A 243 9.61 -1.68 15.12
C GLN A 243 9.07 -0.41 14.46
N LEU A 244 7.76 -0.15 14.51
CA LEU A 244 7.15 1.00 13.86
C LEU A 244 7.83 2.31 14.33
N THR A 245 8.09 2.45 15.62
CA THR A 245 8.79 3.63 16.18
C THR A 245 10.21 3.79 15.60
N ALA A 246 10.95 2.68 15.42
CA ALA A 246 12.32 2.72 14.92
C ALA A 246 12.41 3.11 13.44
N TYR A 247 11.38 2.82 12.66
CA TYR A 247 11.32 3.07 11.21
C TYR A 247 10.62 4.40 10.87
N GLU A 248 9.76 4.89 11.76
CA GLU A 248 9.09 6.18 11.60
C GLU A 248 10.08 7.36 11.56
N ILE A 249 11.13 7.36 12.39
CA ILE A 249 12.11 8.45 12.40
C ILE A 249 12.83 8.57 11.04
N PRO A 250 13.42 7.50 10.46
CA PRO A 250 13.94 7.52 9.09
C PRO A 250 12.90 7.90 8.03
N LEU A 251 11.62 7.52 8.19
CA LEU A 251 10.55 7.92 7.26
C LEU A 251 10.42 9.43 7.20
N LEU A 252 10.28 10.06 8.37
CA LEU A 252 10.11 11.51 8.52
C LEU A 252 11.29 12.28 7.93
N ILE A 253 12.53 11.83 8.18
CA ILE A 253 13.74 12.46 7.65
C ILE A 253 13.82 12.31 6.12
N THR A 254 13.44 11.16 5.59
CA THR A 254 13.44 10.90 4.14
C THR A 254 12.40 11.78 3.42
N VAL A 255 11.19 11.88 3.97
CA VAL A 255 10.12 12.75 3.46
C VAL A 255 10.52 14.23 3.58
N LEU A 256 11.21 14.62 4.66
CA LEU A 256 11.76 15.97 4.80
C LEU A 256 12.74 16.31 3.67
N GLY A 257 13.52 15.34 3.18
CA GLY A 257 14.38 15.53 2.01
C GLY A 257 13.59 15.91 0.75
N VAL A 258 12.42 15.30 0.54
CA VAL A 258 11.50 15.65 -0.57
C VAL A 258 10.97 17.05 -0.42
N VAL A 259 10.52 17.43 0.78
CA VAL A 259 10.02 18.78 1.09
C VAL A 259 11.11 19.84 0.88
N VAL A 260 12.36 19.56 1.23
CA VAL A 260 13.47 20.52 1.04
C VAL A 260 13.74 20.78 -0.44
N ILE A 261 13.61 19.75 -1.28
CA ILE A 261 13.81 19.91 -2.73
C ILE A 261 12.64 20.66 -3.37
N SER A 262 11.40 20.30 -3.04
CA SER A 262 10.21 20.97 -3.60
C SER A 262 10.03 22.40 -3.05
N GLY A 263 10.45 22.64 -1.81
CA GLY A 263 10.26 23.92 -1.11
C GLY A 263 8.86 24.10 -0.51
N SER A 264 8.03 23.06 -0.48
CA SER A 264 6.66 23.12 0.04
C SER A 264 6.24 21.85 0.79
N PHE A 265 5.38 22.04 1.79
CA PHE A 265 4.69 20.96 2.52
C PHE A 265 3.36 20.53 1.85
N ASN A 266 2.98 21.20 0.77
CA ASN A 266 1.79 20.87 0.01
C ASN A 266 2.09 19.76 -1.01
N LEU A 267 1.35 18.66 -0.94
CA LEU A 267 1.53 17.51 -1.81
C LEU A 267 1.27 17.83 -3.29
N ILE A 268 0.35 18.73 -3.59
CA ILE A 268 0.06 19.17 -4.97
C ILE A 268 1.24 19.97 -5.52
N GLU A 269 1.75 20.93 -4.75
CA GLU A 269 2.90 21.75 -5.16
C GLU A 269 4.18 20.91 -5.34
N VAL A 270 4.34 19.82 -4.57
CA VAL A 270 5.46 18.87 -4.79
C VAL A 270 5.36 18.20 -6.16
N ILE A 271 4.15 17.83 -6.59
CA ILE A 271 3.94 17.18 -7.90
C ILE A 271 4.10 18.19 -9.02
N GLU A 272 3.57 19.40 -8.86
CA GLU A 272 3.74 20.50 -9.81
C GLU A 272 5.22 20.86 -9.96
N PHE A 273 5.99 20.91 -8.87
CA PHE A 273 7.44 21.11 -8.93
C PHE A 273 8.14 20.01 -9.74
N GLN A 274 7.70 18.76 -9.64
CA GLN A 274 8.28 17.67 -10.45
C GLN A 274 7.94 17.80 -11.93
N ALA A 275 6.72 18.24 -12.25
CA ALA A 275 6.27 18.46 -13.62
C ALA A 275 7.00 19.67 -14.25
N ASP A 276 7.06 20.79 -13.55
CA ASP A 276 7.69 22.02 -14.05
C ASP A 276 9.20 21.84 -14.22
N SER A 277 9.84 21.08 -13.34
CA SER A 277 11.28 20.86 -13.38
C SER A 277 11.73 19.77 -14.36
N GLY A 278 10.78 19.06 -14.99
CA GLY A 278 10.99 18.05 -16.04
C GLY A 278 11.77 16.80 -15.60
N VAL A 279 12.07 16.66 -14.30
CA VAL A 279 12.85 15.56 -13.74
C VAL A 279 12.18 15.00 -12.51
N TRP A 280 11.94 13.70 -12.52
CA TRP A 280 11.38 13.00 -11.37
C TRP A 280 12.37 12.89 -10.21
N ASN A 281 11.85 13.03 -8.99
CA ASN A 281 12.62 12.95 -7.76
C ASN A 281 13.33 11.60 -7.55
N VAL A 282 12.88 10.50 -8.19
CA VAL A 282 13.64 9.23 -8.21
C VAL A 282 15.06 9.43 -8.74
N PHE A 283 15.23 10.24 -9.78
CA PHE A 283 16.52 10.46 -10.41
C PHE A 283 17.38 11.47 -9.65
N LEU A 284 16.76 12.41 -8.94
CA LEU A 284 17.45 13.39 -8.10
C LEU A 284 17.91 12.77 -6.77
N MET A 285 17.08 11.91 -6.17
CA MET A 285 17.33 11.29 -4.87
C MET A 285 17.04 9.78 -4.90
N PRO A 286 17.87 8.98 -5.61
CA PRO A 286 17.68 7.52 -5.64
C PRO A 286 17.84 6.89 -4.25
N LEU A 287 18.72 7.44 -3.41
CA LEU A 287 18.88 7.01 -2.01
C LEU A 287 17.58 7.23 -1.22
N GLY A 288 16.97 8.42 -1.34
CA GLY A 288 15.70 8.74 -0.69
C GLY A 288 14.56 7.83 -1.15
N ALA A 289 14.50 7.49 -2.44
CA ALA A 289 13.50 6.58 -2.97
C ALA A 289 13.63 5.16 -2.36
N VAL A 290 14.86 4.63 -2.29
CA VAL A 290 15.12 3.31 -1.67
C VAL A 290 14.79 3.33 -0.18
N LEU A 291 15.23 4.35 0.55
CA LEU A 291 14.95 4.50 1.98
C LEU A 291 13.45 4.55 2.25
N PHE A 292 12.70 5.35 1.46
CA PHE A 292 11.26 5.45 1.60
C PHE A 292 10.57 4.11 1.39
N ILE A 293 10.92 3.35 0.34
CA ILE A 293 10.32 2.04 0.10
C ILE A 293 10.60 1.10 1.27
N VAL A 294 11.87 0.98 1.68
CA VAL A 294 12.27 0.05 2.74
C VAL A 294 11.54 0.36 4.05
N VAL A 295 11.48 1.65 4.41
CA VAL A 295 10.81 2.12 5.61
C VAL A 295 9.29 1.91 5.52
N MET A 296 8.67 2.18 4.37
CA MET A 296 7.25 1.92 4.18
C MET A 296 6.89 0.44 4.22
N VAL A 297 7.75 -0.46 3.73
CA VAL A 297 7.53 -1.92 3.90
C VAL A 297 7.56 -2.29 5.39
N ALA A 298 8.47 -1.69 6.17
CA ALA A 298 8.56 -1.91 7.60
C ALA A 298 7.37 -1.34 8.40
N GLU A 299 6.87 -0.16 8.00
CA GLU A 299 5.71 0.51 8.59
C GLU A 299 4.39 -0.27 8.38
N VAL A 300 4.29 -1.01 7.26
CA VAL A 300 3.13 -1.82 6.92
C VAL A 300 3.26 -3.26 7.46
N GLU A 301 4.34 -3.55 8.19
CA GLU A 301 4.61 -4.85 8.82
C GLU A 301 4.58 -6.04 7.84
N ARG A 302 4.96 -5.81 6.58
CA ARG A 302 5.03 -6.87 5.55
C ARG A 302 6.39 -7.54 5.53
N ILE A 303 6.42 -8.82 5.13
CA ILE A 303 7.67 -9.59 4.93
C ILE A 303 8.60 -8.76 4.04
N PRO A 304 9.86 -8.52 4.46
CA PRO A 304 10.62 -9.20 5.51
C PRO A 304 10.42 -8.71 6.95
N PHE A 305 9.71 -7.59 7.15
CA PHE A 305 9.49 -6.89 8.43
C PHE A 305 8.20 -7.32 9.16
N ASP A 306 7.71 -8.52 8.85
CA ASP A 306 6.51 -9.14 9.43
C ASP A 306 6.88 -9.93 10.71
N MET A 307 7.31 -9.21 11.75
CA MET A 307 7.70 -9.79 13.04
C MET A 307 6.58 -9.90 14.07
N PRO A 308 5.56 -9.02 14.08
CA PRO A 308 4.44 -9.13 15.01
C PRO A 308 3.46 -10.25 14.61
N GLU A 309 3.17 -10.42 13.31
CA GLU A 309 2.17 -11.38 12.79
C GLU A 309 2.70 -12.81 12.68
N ALA A 310 3.99 -13.05 12.95
CA ALA A 310 4.69 -14.28 12.62
C ALA A 310 3.97 -15.55 13.15
N GLU A 311 3.23 -16.23 12.27
CA GLU A 311 2.38 -17.37 12.64
C GLU A 311 3.13 -18.50 13.34
N ALA A 312 4.39 -18.69 12.96
CA ALA A 312 5.25 -19.73 13.51
C ALA A 312 5.80 -19.40 14.92
N GLU A 313 5.84 -18.12 15.32
CA GLU A 313 6.41 -17.68 16.61
C GLU A 313 5.34 -17.18 17.59
N LEU A 314 4.41 -16.33 17.12
CA LEU A 314 3.46 -15.56 17.93
C LEU A 314 2.01 -15.71 17.49
N VAL A 315 1.67 -16.81 16.78
CA VAL A 315 0.32 -17.14 16.29
C VAL A 315 -0.19 -16.19 15.20
N GLU A 316 -0.47 -14.92 15.53
CA GLU A 316 -0.87 -13.83 14.60
C GLU A 316 -0.62 -12.45 15.29
N GLY A 317 0.17 -12.41 16.37
CA GLY A 317 0.51 -11.17 17.05
C GLY A 317 -0.68 -10.48 17.74
N TRP A 318 -0.83 -9.18 17.49
CA TRP A 318 -1.85 -8.33 18.09
C TRP A 318 -3.28 -8.59 17.57
N TRP A 319 -3.44 -9.46 16.55
CA TRP A 319 -4.71 -9.75 15.89
C TRP A 319 -5.48 -10.91 16.53
N THR A 320 -4.77 -11.78 17.24
CA THR A 320 -5.21 -13.12 17.63
C THR A 320 -6.58 -13.17 18.31
N GLU A 321 -6.93 -12.18 19.13
CA GLU A 321 -8.19 -12.17 19.90
C GLU A 321 -9.36 -11.51 19.15
N TYR A 322 -9.11 -10.87 18.01
CA TYR A 322 -10.15 -10.22 17.22
C TYR A 322 -10.78 -11.22 16.24
N GLY A 323 -12.12 -11.19 16.15
CA GLY A 323 -12.88 -12.05 15.24
C GLY A 323 -13.84 -11.27 14.35
N GLY A 324 -14.36 -11.96 13.32
CA GLY A 324 -15.42 -11.47 12.44
C GLY A 324 -15.04 -10.18 11.71
N MET A 325 -15.91 -9.17 11.81
CA MET A 325 -15.74 -7.89 11.11
C MET A 325 -14.56 -7.06 11.61
N ARG A 326 -14.21 -7.09 12.90
CA ARG A 326 -13.09 -6.29 13.42
C ARG A 326 -11.76 -6.79 12.88
N TRP A 327 -11.57 -8.10 12.89
CA TRP A 327 -10.43 -8.75 12.24
C TRP A 327 -10.37 -8.36 10.75
N GLY A 328 -11.50 -8.45 10.04
CA GLY A 328 -11.56 -8.09 8.61
C GLY A 328 -11.24 -6.61 8.34
N LEU A 329 -11.63 -5.71 9.25
CA LEU A 329 -11.32 -4.28 9.15
C LEU A 329 -9.87 -3.95 9.48
N MET A 330 -9.24 -4.64 10.44
CA MET A 330 -7.80 -4.49 10.71
C MET A 330 -6.97 -5.00 9.53
N PHE A 331 -7.39 -6.13 8.94
CA PHE A 331 -6.83 -6.63 7.68
C PHE A 331 -6.98 -5.61 6.56
N ALA A 332 -8.18 -5.05 6.36
CA ALA A 332 -8.38 -4.00 5.39
C ALA A 332 -7.50 -2.76 5.66
N ALA A 333 -7.32 -2.38 6.93
CA ALA A 333 -6.48 -1.23 7.30
C ALA A 333 -5.02 -1.42 6.89
N GLU A 334 -4.41 -2.58 7.08
CA GLU A 334 -3.04 -2.83 6.60
C GLU A 334 -2.92 -2.70 5.08
N TYR A 335 -3.86 -3.25 4.32
CA TYR A 335 -3.86 -3.11 2.87
C TYR A 335 -4.07 -1.67 2.42
N LEU A 336 -4.93 -0.94 3.11
CA LEU A 336 -5.14 0.48 2.88
C LEU A 336 -3.86 1.27 3.17
N ARG A 337 -3.13 0.99 4.26
CA ARG A 337 -1.83 1.63 4.51
C ARG A 337 -0.79 1.26 3.45
N THR A 338 -0.76 -0.01 3.01
CA THR A 338 0.08 -0.44 1.87
C THR A 338 -0.23 0.38 0.63
N TYR A 339 -1.52 0.59 0.36
CA TYR A 339 -1.94 1.35 -0.81
C TYR A 339 -1.59 2.83 -0.70
N ALA A 340 -1.83 3.44 0.48
CA ALA A 340 -1.40 4.80 0.76
C ALA A 340 0.11 4.95 0.57
N ALA A 341 0.92 3.97 1.00
CA ALA A 341 2.36 3.96 0.75
C ALA A 341 2.72 3.97 -0.74
N CYS A 342 2.03 3.15 -1.55
CA CYS A 342 2.25 3.09 -3.00
C CYS A 342 1.85 4.39 -3.69
N LEU A 343 0.73 5.00 -3.26
CA LEU A 343 0.29 6.31 -3.74
C LEU A 343 1.32 7.37 -3.37
N LEU A 344 1.72 7.47 -2.10
CA LEU A 344 2.70 8.45 -1.65
C LEU A 344 4.06 8.30 -2.35
N PHE A 345 4.52 7.08 -2.62
CA PHE A 345 5.73 6.87 -3.41
C PHE A 345 5.57 7.42 -4.84
N ALA A 346 4.43 7.16 -5.48
CA ALA A 346 4.15 7.70 -6.79
C ALA A 346 4.15 9.24 -6.80
N HIS A 347 3.62 9.86 -5.74
CA HIS A 347 3.55 11.32 -5.59
C HIS A 347 4.91 11.94 -5.29
N PHE A 348 5.66 11.40 -4.33
CA PHE A 348 6.94 11.98 -3.90
C PHE A 348 8.07 11.76 -4.90
N PHE A 349 8.06 10.63 -5.61
CA PHE A 349 9.21 10.18 -6.38
C PHE A 349 8.92 10.04 -7.88
N LEU A 350 7.75 9.54 -8.29
CA LEU A 350 7.43 9.24 -9.69
C LEU A 350 6.61 10.32 -10.42
N GLY A 351 6.52 11.54 -9.88
CA GLY A 351 5.85 12.66 -10.54
C GLY A 351 4.31 12.58 -10.49
N GLY A 352 3.74 11.88 -9.50
CA GLY A 352 2.29 11.86 -9.26
C GLY A 352 1.47 11.53 -10.51
N TRP A 353 0.66 12.49 -10.93
CA TRP A 353 -0.23 12.37 -12.10
C TRP A 353 0.40 12.68 -13.46
N GLU A 354 1.60 13.24 -13.49
CA GLU A 354 2.30 13.60 -14.73
C GLU A 354 2.57 12.35 -15.57
N ALA A 355 2.32 12.40 -16.88
CA ALA A 355 2.62 11.27 -17.73
C ALA A 355 4.11 11.21 -18.10
N PRO A 356 4.74 10.03 -18.17
CA PRO A 356 6.11 9.93 -18.65
C PRO A 356 6.21 10.43 -20.10
N PHE A 357 7.05 11.44 -20.33
CA PHE A 357 7.30 12.03 -21.66
C PHE A 357 6.07 12.68 -22.31
N GLU A 358 5.21 13.32 -21.51
CA GLU A 358 4.00 13.99 -22.00
C GLU A 358 4.28 14.95 -23.15
N ASP A 359 5.34 15.75 -23.05
CA ASP A 359 5.75 16.71 -24.08
C ASP A 359 6.29 16.09 -25.37
N THR A 360 6.76 14.83 -25.31
CA THR A 360 7.45 14.18 -26.44
C THR A 360 6.49 13.31 -27.26
N ILE A 361 5.41 12.79 -26.67
CA ILE A 361 4.49 11.85 -27.33
C ILE A 361 3.05 12.42 -27.31
N PRO A 362 2.56 12.96 -28.44
CA PRO A 362 1.27 13.68 -28.51
C PRO A 362 0.04 12.84 -28.13
N TYR A 363 0.13 11.52 -28.18
CA TYR A 363 -1.00 10.64 -27.87
C TYR A 363 -1.15 10.33 -26.37
N ILE A 364 -0.11 10.63 -25.56
CA ILE A 364 -0.09 10.34 -24.12
C ILE A 364 -0.98 11.32 -23.34
N SER A 365 -1.06 12.58 -23.79
CA SER A 365 -1.87 13.64 -23.15
C SER A 365 -3.38 13.37 -23.19
N TYR A 366 -3.87 12.47 -24.05
CA TYR A 366 -5.29 12.09 -24.09
C TYR A 366 -5.69 11.13 -22.96
N VAL A 367 -4.71 10.51 -22.28
CA VAL A 367 -4.98 9.59 -21.17
C VAL A 367 -5.20 10.42 -19.90
N PRO A 368 -6.33 10.25 -19.19
CA PRO A 368 -6.60 11.02 -17.99
C PRO A 368 -5.52 10.84 -16.91
N HIS A 369 -5.16 11.93 -16.25
CA HIS A 369 -4.16 12.01 -15.18
C HIS A 369 -4.37 10.98 -14.06
N ILE A 370 -5.64 10.70 -13.70
CA ILE A 370 -6.01 9.66 -12.73
C ILE A 370 -5.49 8.27 -13.11
N VAL A 371 -5.46 7.93 -14.39
CA VAL A 371 -5.01 6.61 -14.86
C VAL A 371 -3.52 6.45 -14.60
N TRP A 372 -2.72 7.50 -14.75
CA TRP A 372 -1.28 7.47 -14.52
C TRP A 372 -0.93 7.28 -13.05
N VAL A 373 -1.61 7.98 -12.14
CA VAL A 373 -1.44 7.79 -10.69
C VAL A 373 -1.77 6.34 -10.30
N LEU A 374 -2.88 5.81 -10.81
CA LEU A 374 -3.31 4.44 -10.53
C LEU A 374 -2.33 3.42 -11.12
N LEU A 375 -1.85 3.61 -12.35
CA LEU A 375 -0.90 2.69 -12.98
C LEU A 375 0.43 2.68 -12.22
N LYS A 376 0.98 3.86 -11.87
CA LYS A 376 2.22 3.97 -11.08
C LYS A 376 2.06 3.34 -9.70
N SER A 377 0.95 3.59 -9.02
CA SER A 377 0.70 2.99 -7.70
C SER A 377 0.50 1.47 -7.78
N TRP A 378 -0.16 0.96 -8.82
CA TRP A 378 -0.28 -0.49 -9.06
C TRP A 378 1.07 -1.12 -9.39
N PHE A 379 1.90 -0.47 -10.20
CA PHE A 379 3.26 -0.92 -10.46
C PHE A 379 4.09 -1.00 -9.17
N MET A 380 4.00 0.02 -8.31
CA MET A 380 4.65 -0.01 -7.01
C MET A 380 4.10 -1.13 -6.12
N PHE A 381 2.79 -1.37 -6.13
CA PHE A 381 2.20 -2.46 -5.37
C PHE A 381 2.71 -3.84 -5.84
N ILE A 382 2.85 -4.05 -7.16
CA ILE A 382 3.47 -5.26 -7.73
C ILE A 382 4.91 -5.43 -7.22
N PHE A 383 5.66 -4.33 -7.14
CA PHE A 383 7.01 -4.32 -6.58
C PHE A 383 7.03 -4.69 -5.09
N PHE A 384 6.10 -4.18 -4.27
CA PHE A 384 5.94 -4.58 -2.87
C PHE A 384 5.64 -6.08 -2.74
N VAL A 385 4.76 -6.61 -3.58
CA VAL A 385 4.42 -8.03 -3.61
C VAL A 385 5.63 -8.88 -4.03
N TRP A 386 6.43 -8.39 -4.97
CA TRP A 386 7.67 -9.05 -5.37
C TRP A 386 8.70 -9.07 -4.24
N PHE A 387 8.89 -7.98 -3.50
CA PHE A 387 9.74 -7.93 -2.31
C PHE A 387 9.33 -8.96 -1.27
N ARG A 388 8.02 -9.05 -0.99
CA ARG A 388 7.45 -10.06 -0.09
C ARG A 388 7.73 -11.50 -0.53
N ALA A 389 7.71 -11.77 -1.83
CA ALA A 389 7.96 -13.11 -2.37
C ALA A 389 9.46 -13.45 -2.46
N ALA A 390 10.32 -12.45 -2.65
CA ALA A 390 11.75 -12.63 -2.88
C ALA A 390 12.57 -12.67 -1.58
N LEU A 391 12.12 -11.98 -0.53
CA LEU A 391 12.88 -11.81 0.71
C LEU A 391 12.40 -12.74 1.83
N HIS A 392 13.36 -13.19 2.63
CA HIS A 392 13.10 -14.01 3.82
C HIS A 392 12.77 -13.11 5.02
N ARG A 393 12.07 -13.66 6.01
CA ARG A 393 11.83 -12.98 7.28
C ARG A 393 13.15 -12.75 8.03
N VAL A 394 13.30 -11.56 8.61
CA VAL A 394 14.49 -11.14 9.36
C VAL A 394 14.14 -11.02 10.84
N ARG A 395 15.03 -11.42 11.75
CA ARG A 395 14.78 -11.37 13.20
C ARG A 395 14.60 -9.93 13.71
N THR A 396 13.77 -9.73 14.75
CA THR A 396 13.51 -8.41 15.36
C THR A 396 14.75 -7.63 15.73
N ASP A 397 15.75 -8.29 16.32
CA ASP A 397 16.97 -7.62 16.80
C ASP A 397 17.75 -7.02 15.62
N GLN A 398 17.81 -7.75 14.50
CA GLN A 398 18.46 -7.31 13.26
C GLN A 398 17.67 -6.21 12.56
N ILE A 399 16.34 -6.27 12.59
CA ILE A 399 15.45 -5.22 12.08
C ILE A 399 15.66 -3.93 12.86
N LEU A 400 15.71 -3.98 14.18
CA LEU A 400 15.97 -2.79 15.00
C LEU A 400 17.38 -2.25 14.78
N GLU A 401 18.40 -3.12 14.72
CA GLU A 401 19.76 -2.69 14.41
C GLU A 401 19.84 -2.04 13.02
N PHE A 402 19.16 -2.59 12.02
CA PHE A 402 19.13 -2.02 10.67
C PHE A 402 18.47 -0.63 10.64
N GLY A 403 17.35 -0.45 11.35
CA GLY A 403 16.68 0.85 11.48
C GLY A 403 17.57 1.92 12.11
N TRP A 404 18.14 1.62 13.28
CA TRP A 404 18.92 2.60 14.05
C TRP A 404 20.34 2.83 13.52
N ARG A 405 21.03 1.77 13.10
CA ARG A 405 22.45 1.83 12.73
C ARG A 405 22.67 2.19 11.26
N TRP A 406 21.74 1.83 10.38
CA TRP A 406 21.89 2.04 8.94
C TRP A 406 20.88 3.05 8.38
N LEU A 407 19.58 2.82 8.55
CA LEU A 407 18.56 3.67 7.92
C LEU A 407 18.57 5.09 8.47
N LEU A 408 18.73 5.28 9.78
CA LEU A 408 18.74 6.62 10.38
C LEU A 408 19.93 7.47 9.87
N PRO A 409 21.19 7.01 9.93
CA PRO A 409 22.30 7.78 9.34
C PRO A 409 22.15 8.01 7.84
N LEU A 410 21.68 7.01 7.08
CA LEU A 410 21.49 7.14 5.63
C LEU A 410 20.40 8.16 5.29
N SER A 411 19.32 8.23 6.08
CA SER A 411 18.27 9.24 5.89
C SER A 411 18.80 10.67 6.12
N LEU A 412 19.69 10.86 7.10
CA LEU A 412 20.35 12.15 7.34
C LEU A 412 21.30 12.54 6.20
N VAL A 413 22.04 11.56 5.65
CA VAL A 413 22.86 11.77 4.45
C VAL A 413 21.98 12.16 3.26
N ASN A 414 20.85 11.48 3.06
CA ASN A 414 19.90 11.84 2.00
C ASN A 414 19.37 13.27 2.17
N LEU A 415 19.02 13.67 3.40
CA LEU A 415 18.60 15.04 3.70
C LEU A 415 19.71 16.07 3.39
N ALA A 416 20.95 15.77 3.75
CA ALA A 416 22.09 16.64 3.44
C ALA A 416 22.31 16.76 1.93
N ILE A 417 22.17 15.66 1.18
CA ILE A 417 22.22 15.67 -0.29
C ILE A 417 21.09 16.53 -0.86
N ALA A 418 19.86 16.36 -0.37
CA ALA A 418 18.70 17.13 -0.80
C ALA A 418 18.90 18.64 -0.58
N ALA A 419 19.41 19.03 0.59
CA ALA A 419 19.74 20.41 0.91
C ALA A 419 20.88 20.96 0.02
N ALA A 420 21.90 20.15 -0.25
CA ALA A 420 23.00 20.54 -1.14
C ALA A 420 22.52 20.75 -2.58
N LEU A 421 21.67 19.85 -3.10
CA LEU A 421 21.06 20.00 -4.43
C LEU A 421 20.24 21.29 -4.52
N ARG A 422 19.40 21.57 -3.50
CA ARG A 422 18.57 22.77 -3.48
C ARG A 422 19.40 24.07 -3.42
N LEU A 423 20.51 24.08 -2.66
CA LEU A 423 21.29 25.30 -2.43
C LEU A 423 22.34 25.60 -3.50
N TRP A 424 22.95 24.56 -4.09
CA TRP A 424 24.10 24.72 -5.00
C TRP A 424 23.78 24.48 -6.47
N VAL A 425 22.66 23.84 -6.77
CA VAL A 425 22.31 23.43 -8.14
C VAL A 425 21.04 24.11 -8.62
N TYR A 426 20.01 24.17 -7.79
CA TYR A 426 18.75 24.81 -8.16
C TYR A 426 18.79 26.32 -7.91
N ASP A 427 19.31 27.08 -8.88
CA ASP A 427 19.42 28.54 -8.79
C ASP A 427 18.08 29.30 -8.95
N GLY A 428 16.94 28.59 -9.16
CA GLY A 428 15.60 29.20 -9.29
C GLY A 428 15.42 30.15 -10.49
N ILE A 429 16.47 30.36 -11.29
CA ILE A 429 16.50 31.23 -12.47
C ILE A 429 16.32 30.42 -13.76
N ASN A 430 16.80 29.18 -13.79
CA ASN A 430 16.46 28.22 -14.84
C ASN A 430 15.35 27.32 -14.27
N GLU A 431 14.18 27.34 -14.90
CA GLU A 431 13.01 26.55 -14.47
C GLU A 431 13.22 25.03 -14.62
N GLU A 432 14.32 24.61 -15.27
CA GLU A 432 14.65 23.20 -15.54
C GLU A 432 15.96 22.77 -14.85
N TRP A 433 16.01 21.51 -14.38
CA TRP A 433 17.26 20.93 -13.88
C TRP A 433 18.27 20.68 -15.02
N PRO A 434 19.57 20.96 -14.82
CA PRO A 434 20.58 20.53 -15.78
C PRO A 434 20.63 19.00 -15.84
N ILE A 435 20.20 18.43 -16.97
CA ILE A 435 20.04 16.97 -17.21
C ILE A 435 21.29 16.15 -16.82
N LEU A 436 22.49 16.74 -16.94
CA LEU A 436 23.75 16.10 -16.58
C LEU A 436 23.80 15.66 -15.10
N ILE A 437 23.20 16.42 -14.19
CA ILE A 437 23.27 16.16 -12.74
C ILE A 437 22.43 14.94 -12.33
N PRO A 438 21.14 14.83 -12.71
CA PRO A 438 20.36 13.60 -12.49
C PRO A 438 21.02 12.38 -13.13
N VAL A 439 21.56 12.51 -14.35
CA VAL A 439 22.26 11.40 -15.03
C VAL A 439 23.51 10.98 -14.26
N LEU A 440 24.29 11.92 -13.75
CA LEU A 440 25.47 11.63 -12.96
C LEU A 440 25.11 10.96 -11.64
N ILE A 441 24.12 11.49 -10.90
CA ILE A 441 23.65 10.92 -9.63
C ILE A 441 23.14 9.49 -9.83
N THR A 442 22.31 9.28 -10.86
CA THR A 442 21.77 7.96 -11.18
C THR A 442 22.84 6.99 -11.63
N SER A 443 23.81 7.43 -12.44
CA SER A 443 24.92 6.58 -12.87
C SER A 443 25.84 6.19 -11.70
N ILE A 444 26.15 7.11 -10.78
CA ILE A 444 26.91 6.83 -9.57
C ILE A 444 26.12 5.90 -8.65
N SER A 445 24.82 6.16 -8.46
CA SER A 445 23.97 5.31 -7.64
C SER A 445 23.86 3.90 -8.21
N LEU A 446 23.75 3.76 -9.53
CA LEU A 446 23.74 2.46 -10.20
C LEU A 446 25.10 1.76 -10.11
N ALA A 447 26.20 2.49 -10.29
CA ALA A 447 27.55 1.94 -10.13
C ALA A 447 27.80 1.48 -8.68
N LEU A 448 27.37 2.27 -7.70
CA LEU A 448 27.43 1.90 -6.28
C LEU A 448 26.55 0.68 -6.01
N PHE A 449 25.32 0.66 -6.53
CA PHE A 449 24.42 -0.49 -6.39
C PHE A 449 25.02 -1.75 -7.00
N ILE A 450 25.60 -1.67 -8.20
CA ILE A 450 26.29 -2.78 -8.87
C ILE A 450 27.49 -3.22 -8.05
N LEU A 451 28.32 -2.29 -7.57
CA LEU A 451 29.49 -2.60 -6.75
C LEU A 451 29.07 -3.31 -5.46
N LEU A 452 28.06 -2.80 -4.75
CA LEU A 452 27.51 -3.41 -3.54
C LEU A 452 26.81 -4.75 -3.82
N SER A 453 26.22 -4.93 -5.00
CA SER A 453 25.59 -6.20 -5.40
C SER A 453 26.62 -7.24 -5.81
N ILE A 454 27.79 -6.81 -6.30
CA ILE A 454 28.92 -7.66 -6.71
C ILE A 454 29.89 -7.91 -5.55
N ASP A 455 29.80 -7.14 -4.46
CA ASP A 455 30.58 -7.30 -3.23
C ASP A 455 30.19 -8.62 -2.53
N GLU A 456 30.56 -9.72 -3.17
CA GLU A 456 30.53 -11.05 -2.63
C GLU A 456 31.80 -11.20 -1.80
N ASP A 457 31.65 -11.19 -0.49
CA ASP A 457 32.73 -11.51 0.45
C ASP A 457 33.31 -12.90 0.10
N PRO A 458 34.54 -12.97 -0.45
CA PRO A 458 35.09 -14.22 -0.93
C PRO A 458 35.34 -15.21 0.22
N GLU A 459 35.61 -14.71 1.43
CA GLU A 459 35.77 -15.55 2.62
C GLU A 459 34.43 -16.17 3.06
N ALA A 460 33.31 -15.44 2.92
CA ALA A 460 31.98 -15.96 3.22
C ALA A 460 31.47 -16.99 2.18
N LEU A 461 31.93 -16.88 0.92
CA LEU A 461 31.69 -17.87 -0.14
C LEU A 461 32.49 -19.16 0.13
N GLU A 462 33.77 -19.06 0.48
CA GLU A 462 34.63 -20.20 0.80
C GLU A 462 34.17 -20.95 2.06
N ALA A 463 33.72 -20.22 3.08
CA ALA A 463 33.26 -20.82 4.32
C ALA A 463 31.81 -21.36 4.26
N GLN A 464 31.05 -21.10 3.18
CA GLN A 464 29.60 -21.35 3.07
C GLN A 464 28.79 -20.79 4.27
N THR A 465 29.34 -19.84 5.03
CA THR A 465 28.76 -19.29 6.26
C THR A 465 27.72 -18.20 6.00
N ARG A 466 27.21 -18.08 4.76
CA ARG A 466 26.05 -17.21 4.51
C ARG A 466 24.94 -17.62 5.49
N PRO A 467 24.24 -16.68 6.14
CA PRO A 467 23.08 -17.02 6.97
C PRO A 467 21.96 -17.71 6.17
N PHE A 468 22.04 -17.74 4.84
CA PHE A 468 21.01 -18.27 3.93
C PHE A 468 21.54 -19.07 2.72
N SER A 469 22.73 -19.69 2.79
CA SER A 469 23.20 -20.64 1.75
C SER A 469 22.47 -21.98 1.86
N VAL A 470 21.16 -22.02 1.53
CA VAL A 470 20.47 -23.29 1.29
C VAL A 470 20.60 -23.66 -0.19
N GLN A 471 21.83 -23.81 -0.68
CA GLN A 471 22.06 -24.69 -1.81
C GLN A 471 22.21 -26.10 -1.27
N THR A 472 21.08 -26.75 -1.00
CA THR A 472 21.10 -28.20 -0.85
C THR A 472 21.25 -28.79 -2.25
N VAL A 473 22.27 -29.62 -2.45
CA VAL A 473 22.51 -30.32 -3.73
C VAL A 473 21.28 -31.16 -4.10
N ASP A 474 20.58 -31.69 -3.08
CA ASP A 474 19.28 -32.33 -3.22
C ASP A 474 18.16 -31.48 -2.61
N VAL A 475 17.12 -31.28 -3.40
CA VAL A 475 15.98 -30.42 -3.07
C VAL A 475 15.07 -31.16 -2.11
N ALA A 476 15.08 -30.85 -0.82
CA ALA A 476 14.18 -31.50 0.15
C ALA A 476 12.70 -31.35 -0.26
N GLY A 477 12.17 -32.40 -0.90
CA GLY A 477 10.79 -32.52 -1.32
C GLY A 477 10.05 -33.51 -0.40
N PRO A 478 8.74 -33.31 -0.15
CA PRO A 478 7.96 -34.30 0.58
C PRO A 478 7.96 -35.62 -0.20
N GLY A 479 8.58 -36.66 0.35
CA GLY A 479 8.68 -37.98 -0.27
C GLY A 479 10.04 -38.34 -0.88
N GLN A 480 11.09 -37.53 -0.68
CA GLN A 480 12.44 -37.85 -1.20
C GLN A 480 13.26 -38.85 -0.36
N HIS A 481 12.85 -39.18 0.86
CA HIS A 481 13.43 -40.29 1.60
C HIS A 481 12.38 -41.40 1.74
N ARG A 482 12.66 -42.51 1.07
CA ARG A 482 11.83 -43.72 1.06
C ARG A 482 12.54 -44.91 1.71
N GLU A 483 13.61 -44.64 2.47
CA GLU A 483 14.39 -45.64 3.21
C GLU A 483 14.14 -45.55 4.71
#